data_AF-A0A7L3CJN6-F1
#
_entry.id   AF-A0A7L3CJN6-F1
#
_cell.length_a   1.000
_cell.length_b   1.000
_cell.length_c   1.000
_cell.angle_alpha   90.00
_cell.angle_beta   90.00
_cell.angle_gamma   90.00
#
_symmetry.space_group_name_H-M   'P 1'
#
loop_
_entity.id
_entity.type
_entity.pdbx_description
1 polymer ?
#
loop_
_entity_poly.entity_id
_entity_poly.type
_entity_poly.pdbx_seq_one_letter_code
_entity_poly.pdbx_strand_id
1 'polypeptide(L)'
;PHEVAEPQYPPQGVNCLAYDEAIMAQQDRIQQEIAVQNPLVSERLELAVLYKEYAEDDHIYQQKIKDLLQKYSYIRKTRPDGNCFYRAFGFAHLEALLEDGQELQRCAPNARGAPPNAWVSPWPPPRRGPPPPNAWFMELIERVERRVPLPELLAAFNEPSTSDYLVVYLRLLTSGCLQRHRRFFEQFLEGGRSIKEFCQQ
;
A
#
# COMPACT_ATOMS: atom_id res chain seq x y z
N PRO A 1 -3.15 40.11 -54.23
CA PRO A 1 -2.39 39.73 -53.03
C PRO A 1 -3.33 39.57 -51.84
N HIS A 2 -3.91 38.37 -51.68
CA HIS A 2 -4.66 37.99 -50.49
C HIS A 2 -3.69 37.24 -49.58
N GLU A 3 -3.41 37.83 -48.42
CA GLU A 3 -2.55 37.29 -47.38
C GLU A 3 -3.41 36.34 -46.53
N VAL A 4 -3.03 35.06 -46.51
CA VAL A 4 -3.71 34.01 -45.75
C VAL A 4 -3.16 34.05 -44.33
N ALA A 5 -4.02 34.33 -43.35
CA ALA A 5 -3.64 34.31 -41.94
C ALA A 5 -3.37 32.86 -41.48
N GLU A 6 -2.18 32.59 -40.97
CA GLU A 6 -1.83 31.32 -40.33
C GLU A 6 -2.59 31.16 -39.00
N PRO A 7 -3.02 29.92 -38.64
CA PRO A 7 -3.66 29.67 -37.35
C PRO A 7 -2.63 29.77 -36.23
N GLN A 8 -2.84 30.73 -35.31
CA GLN A 8 -2.10 30.83 -34.06
C GLN A 8 -2.43 29.63 -33.16
N TYR A 9 -1.47 28.72 -32.99
CA TYR A 9 -1.54 27.70 -31.94
C TYR A 9 -1.30 28.36 -30.57
N PRO A 10 -2.11 28.04 -29.54
CA PRO A 10 -1.91 28.60 -28.20
C PRO A 10 -0.61 28.08 -27.58
N PRO A 11 0.05 28.87 -26.71
CA PRO A 11 1.34 28.52 -26.13
C PRO A 11 1.22 27.30 -25.22
N GLN A 12 1.97 26.24 -25.55
CA GLN A 12 1.88 24.88 -24.99
C GLN A 12 2.25 24.75 -23.49
N GLY A 13 2.64 25.84 -22.80
CA GLY A 13 3.19 25.77 -21.44
C GLY A 13 2.22 26.07 -20.29
N VAL A 14 1.17 26.87 -20.52
CA VAL A 14 0.27 27.33 -19.42
C VAL A 14 -0.81 26.29 -19.10
N ASN A 15 -1.08 25.38 -20.05
CA ASN A 15 -2.18 24.43 -19.94
C ASN A 15 -1.80 23.15 -19.17
N CYS A 16 -0.53 22.74 -19.17
CA CYS A 16 -0.09 21.48 -18.55
C CYS A 16 -0.23 21.48 -17.02
N LEU A 17 0.15 22.57 -16.35
CA LEU A 17 0.05 22.69 -14.89
C LEU A 17 -1.42 22.71 -14.42
N ALA A 18 -2.30 23.34 -15.20
CA ALA A 18 -3.74 23.36 -14.93
C ALA A 18 -4.40 21.98 -15.10
N TYR A 19 -3.93 21.18 -16.07
CA TYR A 19 -4.37 19.79 -16.21
C TYR A 19 -3.87 18.91 -15.06
N ASP A 20 -2.60 19.03 -14.66
CA ASP A 20 -2.05 18.27 -13.54
C ASP A 20 -2.84 18.54 -12.25
N GLU A 21 -3.16 19.81 -11.97
CA GLU A 21 -4.00 20.20 -10.83
C GLU A 21 -5.41 19.62 -10.92
N ALA A 22 -6.04 19.66 -12.10
CA ALA A 22 -7.36 19.07 -12.31
C ALA A 22 -7.35 17.54 -12.12
N ILE A 23 -6.29 16.86 -12.57
CA ILE A 23 -6.10 15.41 -12.42
C ILE A 23 -5.91 15.06 -10.94
N MET A 24 -5.05 15.78 -10.21
CA MET A 24 -4.87 15.57 -8.77
C MET A 24 -6.18 15.78 -8.01
N ALA A 25 -6.91 16.87 -8.31
CA ALA A 25 -8.21 17.13 -7.68
C ALA A 25 -9.25 16.04 -8.00
N GLN A 26 -9.21 15.43 -9.18
CA GLN A 26 -10.07 14.31 -9.52
C GLN A 26 -9.69 13.05 -8.72
N GLN A 27 -8.40 12.73 -8.62
CA GLN A 27 -7.92 11.60 -7.84
C GLN A 27 -8.30 11.74 -6.37
N ASP A 28 -8.13 12.93 -5.79
CA ASP A 28 -8.50 13.22 -4.40
C ASP A 28 -10.00 13.03 -4.16
N ARG A 29 -10.85 13.50 -5.08
CA ARG A 29 -12.32 13.30 -4.98
C ARG A 29 -12.67 11.82 -4.95
N ILE A 30 -12.10 11.03 -5.87
CA ILE A 30 -12.33 9.58 -5.94
C ILE A 30 -11.87 8.89 -4.65
N GLN A 31 -10.67 9.22 -4.16
CA GLN A 31 -10.13 8.65 -2.93
C GLN A 31 -10.96 9.01 -1.70
N GLN A 32 -11.49 10.24 -1.63
CA GLN A 32 -12.38 10.68 -0.54
C GLN A 32 -13.70 9.91 -0.57
N GLU A 33 -14.33 9.73 -1.73
CA GLU A 33 -15.55 8.94 -1.88
C GLU A 33 -15.35 7.49 -1.42
N ILE A 34 -14.23 6.88 -1.83
CA ILE A 34 -13.85 5.52 -1.40
C ILE A 34 -13.59 5.46 0.10
N ALA A 35 -12.94 6.49 0.66
CA ALA A 35 -12.58 6.54 2.08
C ALA A 35 -13.79 6.66 3.01
N VAL A 36 -14.86 7.32 2.56
CA VAL A 36 -16.14 7.39 3.27
C VAL A 36 -16.83 6.03 3.31
N GLN A 37 -16.75 5.27 2.22
CA GLN A 37 -17.41 3.96 2.11
C GLN A 37 -16.64 2.83 2.79
N ASN A 38 -15.30 2.90 2.79
CA ASN A 38 -14.44 1.79 3.21
C ASN A 38 -13.40 2.27 4.24
N PRO A 39 -13.33 1.64 5.44
CA PRO A 39 -12.22 1.86 6.35
C PRO A 39 -10.91 1.36 5.74
N LEU A 40 -9.77 1.79 6.29
CA LEU A 40 -8.45 1.35 5.82
C LEU A 40 -8.31 -0.16 5.95
N VAL A 41 -8.72 -0.70 7.10
CA VAL A 41 -8.81 -2.13 7.38
C VAL A 41 -10.13 -2.39 8.11
N SER A 42 -10.97 -3.27 7.57
CA SER A 42 -12.28 -3.59 8.17
C SER A 42 -12.14 -4.44 9.44
N GLU A 43 -13.24 -4.59 10.16
CA GLU A 43 -13.39 -5.67 11.14
C GLU A 43 -13.31 -7.06 10.48
N ARG A 44 -13.19 -8.11 11.31
CA ARG A 44 -13.26 -9.49 10.85
C ARG A 44 -14.71 -9.84 10.54
N LEU A 45 -15.03 -10.04 9.28
CA LEU A 45 -16.37 -10.36 8.78
C LEU A 45 -16.48 -11.85 8.45
N GLU A 46 -17.68 -12.41 8.51
CA GLU A 46 -17.91 -13.73 7.91
C GLU A 46 -17.70 -13.65 6.40
N LEU A 47 -17.05 -14.66 5.81
CA LEU A 47 -16.78 -14.66 4.37
C LEU A 47 -18.06 -14.62 3.52
N ALA A 48 -19.18 -15.11 4.06
CA ALA A 48 -20.48 -15.10 3.41
C ALA A 48 -20.99 -13.70 3.04
N VAL A 49 -20.44 -12.62 3.62
CA VAL A 49 -20.75 -11.24 3.21
C VAL A 49 -20.49 -11.01 1.71
N LEU A 50 -19.53 -11.74 1.12
CA LEU A 50 -19.19 -11.64 -0.30
C LEU A 50 -20.37 -12.01 -1.20
N TYR A 51 -21.30 -12.87 -0.77
CA TYR A 51 -22.46 -13.20 -1.60
C TYR A 51 -23.35 -11.99 -1.91
N LYS A 52 -23.38 -11.00 -1.01
CA LYS A 52 -24.16 -9.77 -1.19
C LYS A 52 -23.48 -8.75 -2.11
N GLU A 53 -22.21 -8.94 -2.42
CA GLU A 53 -21.43 -8.03 -3.28
C GLU A 53 -21.50 -8.39 -4.75
N TYR A 54 -21.88 -9.62 -5.07
CA TYR A 54 -22.03 -10.10 -6.44
C TYR A 54 -23.50 -10.35 -6.72
N ALA A 55 -23.92 -10.10 -7.96
CA ALA A 55 -25.29 -10.37 -8.38
C ALA A 55 -25.60 -11.88 -8.27
N GLU A 56 -26.86 -12.23 -8.00
CA GLU A 56 -27.28 -13.63 -7.82
C GLU A 56 -27.17 -14.44 -9.13
N ASP A 57 -27.29 -13.77 -10.27
CA ASP A 57 -27.15 -14.33 -11.61
C ASP A 57 -25.69 -14.43 -12.08
N ASP A 58 -24.74 -13.88 -11.34
CA ASP A 58 -23.31 -14.08 -11.58
C ASP A 58 -22.84 -15.44 -11.03
N HIS A 59 -23.30 -16.51 -11.69
CA HIS A 59 -23.08 -17.88 -11.24
C HIS A 59 -21.60 -18.25 -11.10
N ILE A 60 -20.70 -17.61 -11.86
CA ILE A 60 -19.26 -17.88 -11.79
C ILE A 60 -18.69 -17.36 -10.46
N TYR A 61 -19.00 -16.13 -10.07
CA TYR A 61 -18.52 -15.57 -8.81
C TYR A 61 -19.20 -16.22 -7.61
N GLN A 62 -20.51 -16.50 -7.70
CA GLN A 62 -21.25 -17.23 -6.66
C GLN A 62 -20.62 -18.61 -6.38
N GLN A 63 -20.25 -19.37 -7.43
CA GLN A 63 -19.59 -20.66 -7.26
C GLN A 63 -18.18 -20.53 -6.67
N LYS A 64 -17.39 -19.51 -7.09
CA LYS A 64 -16.06 -19.26 -6.51
C LYS A 64 -16.14 -18.90 -5.02
N ILE A 65 -17.15 -18.12 -4.60
CA ILE A 65 -17.36 -17.80 -3.18
C ILE A 65 -17.71 -19.07 -2.40
N LYS A 66 -18.54 -19.96 -2.97
CA LYS A 66 -18.85 -21.27 -2.38
C LYS A 66 -17.60 -22.14 -2.19
N ASP A 67 -16.71 -22.16 -3.17
CA ASP A 67 -15.44 -22.90 -3.06
C ASP A 67 -14.50 -22.26 -2.03
N LEU A 68 -14.51 -20.93 -1.90
CA LEU A 68 -13.70 -20.20 -0.92
C LEU A 68 -14.17 -20.46 0.52
N LEU A 69 -15.49 -20.55 0.74
CA LEU A 69 -16.11 -20.87 2.03
C LEU A 69 -15.75 -22.27 2.56
N GLN A 70 -15.30 -23.18 1.70
CA GLN A 70 -14.80 -24.48 2.13
C GLN A 70 -13.43 -24.38 2.84
N LYS A 71 -12.68 -23.31 2.58
CA LYS A 71 -11.30 -23.12 3.08
C LYS A 71 -11.19 -22.05 4.15
N TYR A 72 -12.00 -21.00 4.05
CA TYR A 72 -11.91 -19.83 4.93
C TYR A 72 -13.29 -19.44 5.47
N SER A 73 -13.36 -19.21 6.77
CA SER A 73 -14.61 -18.81 7.44
C SER A 73 -14.79 -17.29 7.50
N TYR A 74 -13.69 -16.54 7.51
CA TYR A 74 -13.68 -15.09 7.74
C TYR A 74 -12.89 -14.35 6.66
N ILE A 75 -13.22 -13.08 6.49
CA ILE A 75 -12.51 -12.14 5.64
C ILE A 75 -12.33 -10.81 6.36
N ARG A 76 -11.20 -10.16 6.08
CA ARG A 76 -10.94 -8.77 6.44
C ARG A 76 -10.65 -8.01 5.16
N LYS A 77 -11.41 -6.94 4.91
CA LYS A 77 -11.26 -6.11 3.71
C LYS A 77 -10.33 -4.95 3.98
N THR A 78 -9.66 -4.50 2.93
CA THR A 78 -8.83 -3.28 2.95
C THR A 78 -9.35 -2.29 1.92
N ARG A 79 -9.18 -1.00 2.21
CA ARG A 79 -9.57 0.06 1.28
C ARG A 79 -8.91 -0.13 -0.11
N PRO A 80 -9.65 0.04 -1.22
CA PRO A 80 -9.09 -0.02 -2.57
C PRO A 80 -8.40 1.31 -2.95
N ASP A 81 -7.30 1.64 -2.28
CA ASP A 81 -6.55 2.90 -2.41
C ASP A 81 -5.19 2.73 -3.15
N GLY A 82 -4.98 1.60 -3.81
CA GLY A 82 -3.70 1.25 -4.43
C GLY A 82 -2.61 0.79 -3.45
N ASN A 83 -2.87 0.82 -2.14
CA ASN A 83 -2.00 0.34 -1.07
C ASN A 83 -2.51 -0.95 -0.39
N CYS A 84 -3.65 -1.47 -0.87
CA CYS A 84 -4.36 -2.63 -0.31
C CYS A 84 -3.46 -3.85 -0.05
N PHE A 85 -2.55 -4.20 -0.96
CA PHE A 85 -1.62 -5.33 -0.78
C PHE A 85 -0.73 -5.14 0.45
N TYR A 86 0.00 -4.01 0.51
CA TYR A 86 0.91 -3.72 1.62
C TYR A 86 0.18 -3.58 2.94
N ARG A 87 -1.03 -2.99 2.91
CA ARG A 87 -1.88 -2.82 4.09
C ARG A 87 -2.39 -4.17 4.62
N ALA A 88 -2.90 -5.03 3.73
CA ALA A 88 -3.35 -6.37 4.08
C ALA A 88 -2.21 -7.24 4.60
N PHE A 89 -1.06 -7.22 3.90
CA PHE A 89 0.14 -7.94 4.31
C PHE A 89 0.62 -7.50 5.69
N GLY A 90 0.76 -6.18 5.90
CA GLY A 90 1.21 -5.62 7.17
C GLY A 90 0.29 -5.99 8.33
N PHE A 91 -1.03 -5.86 8.16
CA PHE A 91 -1.98 -6.18 9.21
C PHE A 91 -1.99 -7.68 9.54
N ALA A 92 -2.15 -8.55 8.52
CA ALA A 92 -2.23 -9.99 8.72
C ALA A 92 -0.94 -10.55 9.35
N HIS A 93 0.22 -10.00 8.97
CA HIS A 93 1.48 -10.43 9.56
C HIS A 93 1.62 -10.01 11.02
N LEU A 94 1.27 -8.77 11.38
CA LEU A 94 1.31 -8.33 12.77
C LEU A 94 0.24 -9.02 13.65
N GLU A 95 -0.95 -9.30 13.11
CA GLU A 95 -1.98 -10.11 13.77
C GLU A 95 -1.46 -11.53 14.06
N ALA A 96 -0.77 -12.17 13.11
CA ALA A 96 -0.16 -13.49 13.34
C ALA A 96 0.95 -13.46 14.41
N LEU A 97 1.77 -12.40 14.43
CA LEU A 97 2.82 -12.23 15.46
C LEU A 97 2.26 -11.95 16.86
N LEU A 98 1.03 -11.43 16.99
CA LEU A 98 0.35 -11.31 18.27
C LEU A 98 -0.01 -12.68 18.86
N GLU A 99 -0.24 -13.68 18.02
CA GLU A 99 -0.54 -15.05 18.43
C GLU A 99 0.76 -15.83 18.68
N ASP A 100 1.71 -15.75 17.75
CA ASP A 100 2.97 -16.50 17.79
C ASP A 100 4.14 -15.71 18.42
N GLY A 101 4.38 -15.98 19.71
CA GLY A 101 5.49 -15.36 20.44
C GLY A 101 6.88 -15.79 19.96
N GLN A 102 7.03 -16.99 19.41
CA GLN A 102 8.33 -17.49 18.96
C GLN A 102 8.73 -16.80 17.66
N GLU A 103 7.79 -16.69 16.72
CA GLU A 103 8.00 -15.93 15.49
C GLU A 103 8.23 -14.44 15.76
N LEU A 104 7.55 -13.87 16.76
CA LEU A 104 7.82 -12.50 17.18
C LEU A 104 9.26 -12.30 17.65
N GLN A 105 9.80 -13.20 18.48
CA GLN A 105 11.20 -13.15 18.92
C GLN A 105 12.19 -13.32 17.77
N ARG A 106 11.82 -14.08 16.73
CA ARG A 106 12.64 -14.27 15.53
C ARG A 106 12.60 -13.06 14.58
N CYS A 107 11.44 -12.44 14.42
CA CYS A 107 11.20 -11.40 13.43
C CYS A 107 11.53 -9.99 13.97
N ALA A 108 11.28 -9.70 15.24
CA ALA A 108 11.48 -8.36 15.81
C ALA A 108 12.94 -7.86 15.70
N PRO A 109 13.98 -8.67 15.95
CA PRO A 109 15.37 -8.23 15.76
C PRO A 109 15.71 -7.93 14.30
N ASN A 110 15.14 -8.68 13.34
CA ASN A 110 15.36 -8.46 11.92
C ASN A 110 14.62 -7.22 11.41
N ALA A 111 13.40 -7.00 11.90
CA ALA A 111 12.63 -5.79 11.70
C ALA A 111 13.41 -4.55 12.17
N ARG A 112 14.01 -4.62 13.36
CA ARG A 112 14.85 -3.56 13.97
C ARG A 112 16.21 -3.38 13.31
N GLY A 113 16.84 -4.50 12.94
CA GLY A 113 18.20 -4.57 12.41
C GLY A 113 18.30 -4.33 10.90
N ALA A 114 17.18 -4.26 10.17
CA ALA A 114 17.16 -3.85 8.78
C ALA A 114 17.75 -2.42 8.68
N PRO A 115 18.99 -2.25 8.19
CA PRO A 115 19.71 -1.00 8.37
C PRO A 115 19.05 0.09 7.52
N PRO A 116 18.63 1.25 8.07
CA PRO A 116 18.16 2.40 7.29
C PRO A 116 19.15 2.87 6.21
N ASN A 117 20.41 2.45 6.34
CA ASN A 117 21.60 2.88 5.64
C ASN A 117 22.08 1.88 4.56
N ALA A 118 21.40 0.75 4.35
CA ALA A 118 21.62 -0.08 3.15
C ALA A 118 20.64 0.25 2.01
N TRP A 119 19.67 1.14 2.26
CA TRP A 119 18.70 1.58 1.27
C TRP A 119 19.24 2.85 0.62
N VAL A 120 19.71 2.74 -0.62
CA VAL A 120 20.07 3.88 -1.45
C VAL A 120 18.79 4.67 -1.75
N SER A 121 18.40 5.57 -0.84
CA SER A 121 17.68 6.78 -1.22
C SER A 121 18.74 7.85 -1.53
N PRO A 122 18.63 8.56 -2.66
CA PRO A 122 19.46 9.75 -2.91
C PRO A 122 19.21 10.88 -1.91
N TRP A 123 18.20 10.75 -1.05
CA TRP A 123 17.79 11.81 -0.14
C TRP A 123 18.58 11.76 1.17
N PRO A 124 19.34 12.83 1.52
CA PRO A 124 19.98 12.89 2.81
C PRO A 124 18.92 12.87 3.92
N PRO A 125 19.18 12.22 5.08
CA PRO A 125 18.29 12.32 6.23
C PRO A 125 18.16 13.80 6.59
N PRO A 126 16.94 14.37 6.60
CA PRO A 126 16.77 15.79 6.86
C PRO A 126 17.22 16.10 8.30
N ARG A 127 18.11 17.11 8.46
CA ARG A 127 18.56 17.60 9.80
C ARG A 127 17.41 18.16 10.65
N ARG A 128 16.28 18.50 10.01
CA ARG A 128 14.95 18.72 10.58
C ARG A 128 13.95 18.20 9.55
N GLY A 129 13.27 17.10 9.84
CA GLY A 129 12.27 16.50 8.97
C GLY A 129 11.44 15.47 9.71
N PRO A 130 10.43 14.86 9.05
CA PRO A 130 9.60 13.85 9.68
C PRO A 130 10.46 12.68 10.20
N PRO A 131 9.98 11.95 11.23
CA PRO A 131 10.69 10.79 11.76
C PRO A 131 11.04 9.80 10.64
N PRO A 132 12.11 9.00 10.81
CA PRO A 132 12.53 8.08 9.76
C PRO A 132 11.39 7.12 9.42
N PRO A 133 11.26 6.65 8.16
CA PRO A 133 10.10 5.86 7.73
C PRO A 133 9.87 4.59 8.56
N ASN A 134 10.92 4.06 9.19
CA ASN A 134 10.84 2.88 10.03
C ASN A 134 10.35 3.16 11.47
N ALA A 135 10.30 4.41 11.95
CA ALA A 135 9.92 4.75 13.32
C ALA A 135 8.52 4.24 13.68
N TRP A 136 7.54 4.50 12.82
CA TRP A 136 6.15 4.03 12.99
C TRP A 136 6.03 2.52 12.92
N PHE A 137 6.84 1.87 12.08
CA PHE A 137 6.90 0.41 12.04
C PHE A 137 7.45 -0.17 13.34
N MET A 138 8.50 0.41 13.92
CA MET A 138 9.02 -0.03 15.21
C MET A 138 7.98 0.15 16.31
N GLU A 139 7.22 1.26 16.31
CA GLU A 139 6.14 1.47 17.27
C GLU A 139 5.06 0.38 17.16
N LEU A 140 4.67 0.01 15.94
CA LEU A 140 3.73 -1.10 15.73
C LEU A 140 4.29 -2.44 16.22
N ILE A 141 5.58 -2.71 15.97
CA ILE A 141 6.25 -3.91 16.50
C ILE A 141 6.30 -3.90 18.02
N GLU A 142 6.58 -2.75 18.64
CA GLU A 142 6.57 -2.59 20.11
C GLU A 142 5.17 -2.81 20.69
N ARG A 143 4.11 -2.34 20.03
CA ARG A 143 2.72 -2.64 20.42
C ARG A 143 2.45 -4.15 20.37
N VAL A 144 2.93 -4.84 19.32
CA VAL A 144 2.80 -6.31 19.21
C VAL A 144 3.62 -7.04 20.28
N GLU A 145 4.84 -6.59 20.60
CA GLU A 145 5.66 -7.11 21.71
C GLU A 145 4.99 -6.93 23.06
N ARG A 146 4.26 -5.83 23.25
CA ARG A 146 3.44 -5.58 24.45
C ARG A 146 2.14 -6.38 24.47
N ARG A 147 1.85 -7.18 23.43
CA ARG A 147 0.64 -8.00 23.27
C ARG A 147 -0.64 -7.16 23.44
N VAL A 148 -0.70 -5.99 22.79
CA VAL A 148 -1.93 -5.19 22.77
C VAL A 148 -3.11 -6.01 22.23
N PRO A 149 -4.32 -5.81 22.72
CA PRO A 149 -5.49 -6.52 22.21
C PRO A 149 -5.72 -6.17 20.73
N LEU A 150 -6.21 -7.15 19.95
CA LEU A 150 -6.41 -7.01 18.50
C LEU A 150 -7.20 -5.74 18.07
N PRO A 151 -8.27 -5.32 18.78
CA PRO A 151 -8.97 -4.08 18.44
C PRO A 151 -8.08 -2.82 18.54
N GLU A 152 -7.10 -2.79 19.43
CA GLU A 152 -6.16 -1.68 19.57
C GLU A 152 -5.17 -1.65 18.38
N LEU A 153 -4.68 -2.81 17.95
CA LEU A 153 -3.87 -2.91 16.73
C LEU A 153 -4.68 -2.47 15.50
N LEU A 154 -5.94 -2.90 15.39
CA LEU A 154 -6.83 -2.50 14.30
C LEU A 154 -7.13 -1.01 14.30
N ALA A 155 -7.30 -0.39 15.48
CA ALA A 155 -7.47 1.05 15.60
C ALA A 155 -6.22 1.79 15.10
N ALA A 156 -5.02 1.33 15.45
CA ALA A 156 -3.76 1.89 14.95
C ALA A 156 -3.64 1.80 13.41
N PHE A 157 -4.10 0.69 12.82
CA PHE A 157 -4.13 0.52 11.35
C PHE A 157 -5.21 1.35 10.65
N ASN A 158 -6.22 1.82 11.36
CA ASN A 158 -7.25 2.71 10.84
C ASN A 158 -6.94 4.20 11.05
N GLU A 159 -5.82 4.53 11.70
CA GLU A 159 -5.26 5.88 11.69
C GLU A 159 -4.51 6.11 10.36
N PRO A 160 -4.94 7.09 9.52
CA PRO A 160 -4.37 7.28 8.18
C PRO A 160 -2.85 7.46 8.18
N SER A 161 -2.34 8.35 9.02
CA SER A 161 -0.90 8.63 9.14
C SER A 161 -0.12 7.35 9.44
N THR A 162 -0.47 6.64 10.51
CA THR A 162 0.22 5.42 10.96
C THR A 162 0.21 4.33 9.89
N SER A 163 -0.96 4.10 9.28
CA SER A 163 -1.14 3.06 8.27
C SER A 163 -0.41 3.38 6.96
N ASP A 164 -0.39 4.66 6.55
CA ASP A 164 0.31 5.07 5.32
C ASP A 164 1.83 5.10 5.50
N TYR A 165 2.35 5.49 6.68
CA TYR A 165 3.78 5.36 6.99
C TYR A 165 4.24 3.90 6.97
N LEU A 166 3.42 2.97 7.51
CA LEU A 166 3.68 1.54 7.40
C LEU A 166 3.79 1.09 5.94
N VAL A 167 2.83 1.50 5.11
CA VAL A 167 2.82 1.17 3.67
C VAL A 167 4.09 1.70 2.99
N VAL A 168 4.48 2.95 3.25
CA VAL A 168 5.71 3.54 2.71
C VAL A 168 6.92 2.70 3.11
N TYR A 169 7.02 2.29 4.38
CA TYR A 169 8.10 1.44 4.85
C TYR A 169 8.14 0.08 4.13
N LEU A 170 7.00 -0.59 3.99
CA LEU A 170 6.91 -1.88 3.27
C LEU A 170 7.27 -1.75 1.78
N ARG A 171 6.89 -0.64 1.13
CA ARG A 171 7.30 -0.31 -0.25
C ARG A 171 8.81 -0.12 -0.35
N LEU A 172 9.42 0.58 0.61
CA LEU A 172 10.88 0.77 0.67
C LEU A 172 11.62 -0.57 0.87
N LEU A 173 11.13 -1.42 1.76
CA LEU A 173 11.67 -2.78 1.97
C LEU A 173 11.59 -3.61 0.68
N THR A 174 10.45 -3.55 -0.01
CA THR A 174 10.24 -4.26 -1.28
C THR A 174 11.20 -3.74 -2.34
N SER A 175 11.31 -2.42 -2.49
CA SER A 175 12.22 -1.76 -3.43
C SER A 175 13.68 -2.17 -3.19
N GLY A 176 14.17 -2.16 -1.95
CA GLY A 176 15.56 -2.57 -1.73
C GLY A 176 15.77 -4.09 -1.81
N CYS A 177 14.75 -4.92 -1.55
CA CYS A 177 14.84 -6.35 -1.83
C CYS A 177 15.02 -6.61 -3.33
N LEU A 178 14.23 -5.93 -4.16
CA LEU A 178 14.34 -5.99 -5.62
C LEU A 178 15.73 -5.52 -6.09
N GLN A 179 16.19 -4.36 -5.59
CA GLN A 179 17.50 -3.81 -5.96
C GLN A 179 18.68 -4.70 -5.52
N ARG A 180 18.61 -5.30 -4.33
CA ARG A 180 19.63 -6.23 -3.81
C ARG A 180 19.76 -7.47 -4.68
N HIS A 181 18.65 -7.97 -5.20
CA HIS A 181 18.60 -9.18 -6.04
C HIS A 181 18.35 -8.84 -7.51
N ARG A 182 18.81 -7.68 -7.98
CA ARG A 182 18.50 -7.17 -9.33
C ARG A 182 18.73 -8.17 -10.46
N ARG A 183 19.82 -8.94 -10.41
CA ARG A 183 20.19 -9.92 -11.44
C ARG A 183 19.13 -11.01 -11.62
N PHE A 184 18.43 -11.35 -10.55
CA PHE A 184 17.34 -12.31 -10.59
C PHE A 184 16.08 -11.65 -11.17
N PHE A 185 15.70 -10.48 -10.66
CA PHE A 185 14.44 -9.83 -11.02
C PHE A 185 14.42 -9.15 -12.39
N GLU A 186 15.57 -8.75 -12.94
CA GLU A 186 15.67 -8.09 -14.26
C GLU A 186 14.98 -8.88 -15.38
N GLN A 187 15.02 -10.22 -15.31
CA GLN A 187 14.44 -11.09 -16.34
C GLN A 187 12.89 -11.14 -16.30
N PHE A 188 12.28 -10.68 -15.21
CA PHE A 188 10.84 -10.67 -15.03
C PHE A 188 10.21 -9.31 -15.34
N LEU A 189 11.03 -8.29 -15.64
CA LEU A 189 10.54 -6.96 -15.96
C LEU A 189 10.19 -6.84 -17.44
N GLU A 190 8.94 -6.49 -17.72
CA GLU A 190 8.49 -6.15 -19.06
C GLU A 190 8.88 -4.71 -19.43
N GLY A 191 9.14 -4.46 -20.72
CA GLY A 191 9.40 -3.12 -21.25
C GLY A 191 10.85 -2.64 -21.19
N GLY A 192 11.83 -3.54 -21.01
CA GLY A 192 13.27 -3.22 -21.15
C GLY A 192 13.83 -2.28 -20.07
N ARG A 193 13.09 -2.10 -18.97
CA ARG A 193 13.47 -1.22 -17.86
C ARG A 193 14.45 -1.90 -16.91
N SER A 194 15.31 -1.10 -16.29
CA SER A 194 16.12 -1.55 -15.16
C SER A 194 15.29 -1.68 -13.89
N ILE A 195 15.77 -2.49 -12.94
CA ILE A 195 15.13 -2.64 -11.61
C ILE A 195 15.03 -1.31 -10.87
N LYS A 196 16.02 -0.43 -11.04
CA LYS A 196 16.03 0.88 -10.39
C LYS A 196 14.92 1.78 -10.93
N GLU A 197 14.73 1.81 -12.25
CA GLU A 197 13.66 2.58 -12.90
C GLU A 197 12.29 2.03 -12.52
N PHE A 198 12.14 0.70 -12.50
CA PHE A 198 10.90 0.06 -12.07
C PHE A 198 10.51 0.44 -10.63
N CYS A 199 11.47 0.49 -9.71
CA CYS A 199 11.22 0.85 -8.32
C CYS A 199 10.92 2.34 -8.08
N GLN A 200 11.16 3.22 -9.07
CA GLN A 200 10.97 4.67 -8.96
C GLN A 200 9.66 5.17 -9.61
N GLN A 201 9.00 4.32 -10.39
CA GLN A 201 7.70 4.59 -11.01
C GLN A 201 6.56 4.37 -10.00
#